data_AF-A0A4Q7DNM3-F1
#
_entry.id   AF-A0A4Q7DNM3-F1
#
_cell.length_a   1.000
_cell.length_b   1.000
_cell.length_c   1.000
_cell.angle_alpha   90.00
_cell.angle_beta   90.00
_cell.angle_gamma   90.00
#
_symmetry.space_group_name_H-M   'P 1'
#
loop_
_entity.id
_entity.type
_entity.pdbx_description
1 polymer ?
#
loop_
_entity_poly.entity_id
_entity_poly.type
_entity_poly.pdbx_seq_one_letter_code
_entity_poly.pdbx_strand_id
1 'polypeptide(L)'
;MTRPSEADFMGLKNYFDHEVAQSKFGRASDSLRYAILYKYGGIYRDIDFLMTRPFTGLALAYDFFAGIEYPYCFPCNAMFGCRAAHPVLKKALEIVARNYDPKRAPAYVQDAFKYPGKHGGELLHTLSLTGPIAFGVALKKAFLDMGPTEFGLPIDEQLDGRKDRNILLPPEAFYWTQGMGKEPSSFGWHAFSGTWFNPAFGSNG
;
A
#
# COMPACT_ATOMS: atom_id res chain seq x y z
N MET A 1 -0.01 27.79 2.18
CA MET A 1 -0.60 26.43 2.18
C MET A 1 -0.64 25.93 3.61
N THR A 2 -1.82 25.67 4.15
CA THR A 2 -2.01 25.01 5.44
C THR A 2 -1.41 23.60 5.38
N ARG A 3 -0.66 23.19 6.41
CA ARG A 3 -0.12 21.82 6.45
C ARG A 3 -1.29 20.83 6.55
N PRO A 4 -1.23 19.69 5.85
CA PRO A 4 -2.26 18.67 5.97
C PRO A 4 -2.44 18.26 7.44
N SER A 5 -3.69 18.21 7.89
CA SER A 5 -4.04 17.86 9.28
C SER A 5 -4.62 16.45 9.35
N GLU A 6 -4.67 15.87 10.55
CA GLU A 6 -5.33 14.58 10.79
C GLU A 6 -6.79 14.58 10.32
N ALA A 7 -7.52 15.66 10.61
CA ALA A 7 -8.91 15.80 10.22
C ALA A 7 -9.09 15.80 8.69
N ASP A 8 -8.03 16.06 7.94
CA ASP A 8 -8.00 16.08 6.48
C ASP A 8 -7.34 14.82 5.87
N PHE A 9 -7.10 13.78 6.68
CA PHE A 9 -6.42 12.54 6.26
C PHE A 9 -5.13 12.81 5.48
N MET A 10 -4.33 13.76 5.99
CA MET A 10 -3.09 14.19 5.35
C MET A 10 -3.29 14.70 3.91
N GLY A 11 -4.43 15.33 3.63
CA GLY A 11 -4.77 15.92 2.33
C GLY A 11 -5.62 15.02 1.44
N LEU A 12 -6.08 13.88 1.95
CA LEU A 12 -6.88 12.91 1.19
C LEU A 12 -8.38 12.92 1.50
N LYS A 13 -8.86 13.73 2.47
CA LYS A 13 -10.26 13.68 2.92
C LYS A 13 -11.27 13.85 1.78
N ASN A 14 -11.06 14.83 0.91
CA ASN A 14 -11.99 15.08 -0.20
C ASN A 14 -12.07 13.89 -1.16
N TYR A 15 -10.95 13.21 -1.41
CA TYR A 15 -10.92 12.00 -2.25
C TYR A 15 -11.59 10.82 -1.54
N PHE A 16 -11.33 10.64 -0.24
CA PHE A 16 -12.00 9.65 0.56
C PHE A 16 -13.53 9.83 0.56
N ASP A 17 -14.01 11.03 0.86
CA ASP A 17 -15.45 11.34 0.90
C ASP A 17 -16.10 11.09 -0.47
N HIS A 18 -15.39 11.44 -1.56
CA HIS A 18 -15.83 11.17 -2.92
C HIS A 18 -15.98 9.67 -3.20
N GLU A 19 -14.97 8.86 -2.88
CA GLU A 19 -15.01 7.40 -3.11
C GLU A 19 -16.10 6.73 -2.26
N VAL A 20 -16.29 7.16 -1.00
CA VAL A 20 -17.39 6.68 -0.15
C VAL A 20 -18.75 7.02 -0.77
N ALA A 21 -18.93 8.24 -1.28
CA ALA A 21 -20.17 8.66 -1.93
C ALA A 21 -20.48 7.88 -3.23
N GLN A 22 -19.47 7.28 -3.86
CA GLN A 22 -19.60 6.43 -5.05
C GLN A 22 -19.65 4.92 -4.71
N SER A 23 -19.65 4.58 -3.43
CA SER A 23 -19.53 3.20 -2.93
C SER A 23 -18.27 2.48 -3.41
N LYS A 24 -17.18 3.20 -3.60
CA LYS A 24 -15.87 2.67 -4.01
C LYS A 24 -15.02 2.37 -2.77
N PHE A 25 -15.51 1.46 -1.93
CA PHE A 25 -14.97 1.25 -0.58
C PHE A 25 -13.53 0.72 -0.57
N GLY A 26 -13.10 0.01 -1.61
CA GLY A 26 -11.71 -0.40 -1.78
C GLY A 26 -10.76 0.81 -1.86
N ARG A 27 -11.07 1.77 -2.75
CA ARG A 27 -10.29 3.01 -2.92
C ARG A 27 -10.30 3.90 -1.68
N ALA A 28 -11.45 3.98 -1.01
CA ALA A 28 -11.56 4.68 0.27
C ALA A 28 -10.68 4.04 1.35
N SER A 29 -10.70 2.70 1.45
CA SER A 29 -9.87 1.93 2.38
C SER A 29 -8.37 2.07 2.09
N ASP A 30 -7.97 2.07 0.82
CA ASP A 30 -6.59 2.35 0.39
C ASP A 30 -6.10 3.72 0.87
N SER A 31 -6.93 4.75 0.77
CA SER A 31 -6.55 6.10 1.24
C SER A 31 -6.37 6.14 2.76
N LEU A 32 -7.28 5.51 3.51
CA LEU A 32 -7.23 5.48 4.96
C LEU A 32 -6.04 4.66 5.50
N ARG A 33 -5.76 3.47 4.93
CA ARG A 33 -4.65 2.63 5.41
C ARG A 33 -3.31 3.35 5.35
N TYR A 34 -3.09 4.17 4.31
CA TYR A 34 -1.88 4.99 4.21
C TYR A 34 -1.86 6.12 5.23
N ALA A 35 -2.97 6.87 5.38
CA ALA A 35 -3.03 7.98 6.31
C ALA A 35 -2.88 7.54 7.77
N ILE A 36 -3.52 6.44 8.15
CA ILE A 36 -3.47 5.85 9.50
C ILE A 36 -2.05 5.39 9.81
N LEU A 37 -1.43 4.56 8.95
CA LEU A 37 -0.08 4.06 9.20
C LEU A 37 0.98 5.16 9.10
N TYR A 38 0.80 6.16 8.23
CA TYR A 38 1.69 7.31 8.22
C TYR A 38 1.69 8.04 9.57
N LYS A 39 0.52 8.20 10.20
CA LYS A 39 0.41 8.90 11.46
C LYS A 39 0.89 8.05 12.64
N TYR A 40 0.39 6.83 12.75
CA TYR A 40 0.52 6.01 13.96
C TYR A 40 1.61 4.94 13.85
N GLY A 41 2.05 4.61 12.64
CA GLY A 41 2.79 3.37 12.39
C GLY A 41 1.93 2.14 12.65
N GLY A 42 2.58 0.99 12.82
CA GLY A 42 1.94 -0.28 13.11
C GLY A 42 1.80 -1.15 11.86
N ILE A 43 0.79 -2.02 11.87
CA ILE A 43 0.58 -3.04 10.84
C ILE A 43 -0.84 -2.91 10.32
N TYR A 44 -0.98 -2.80 9.01
CA TYR A 44 -2.25 -2.84 8.30
C TYR A 44 -2.47 -4.23 7.70
N ARG A 45 -3.74 -4.63 7.63
CA ARG A 45 -4.18 -5.89 7.04
C ARG A 45 -5.64 -5.81 6.63
N ASP A 46 -5.98 -6.30 5.44
CA ASP A 46 -7.36 -6.53 5.04
C ASP A 46 -8.04 -7.63 5.87
N ILE A 47 -9.35 -7.53 6.06
CA ILE A 47 -10.09 -8.40 6.98
C ILE A 47 -10.16 -9.86 6.52
N ASP A 48 -9.86 -10.14 5.26
CA ASP A 48 -9.94 -11.47 4.62
C ASP A 48 -8.63 -12.26 4.65
N PHE A 49 -7.59 -11.76 5.31
CA PHE A 49 -6.38 -12.55 5.52
C PHE A 49 -6.56 -13.65 6.59
N LEU A 50 -5.82 -14.75 6.47
CA LEU A 50 -5.59 -15.65 7.60
C LEU A 50 -4.15 -15.49 8.07
N MET A 51 -3.96 -15.17 9.35
CA MET A 51 -2.62 -15.04 9.93
C MET A 51 -2.15 -16.36 10.51
N THR A 52 -1.05 -16.86 9.98
CA THR A 52 -0.46 -18.14 10.36
C THR A 52 0.69 -17.96 11.36
N ARG A 53 1.24 -16.74 11.48
CA ARG A 53 2.40 -16.42 12.33
C ARG A 53 2.32 -14.98 12.89
N PRO A 54 2.94 -14.70 14.05
CA PRO A 54 3.02 -13.35 14.58
C PRO A 54 4.00 -12.46 13.79
N PHE A 55 3.68 -11.17 13.69
CA PHE A 55 4.53 -10.17 13.02
C PHE A 55 5.62 -9.56 13.91
N THR A 56 5.68 -9.92 15.19
CA THR A 56 6.57 -9.30 16.18
C THR A 56 8.02 -9.27 15.72
N GLY A 57 8.51 -10.35 15.11
CA GLY A 57 9.88 -10.39 14.57
C GLY A 57 10.10 -9.37 13.46
N LEU A 58 9.14 -9.22 12.54
CA LEU A 58 9.23 -8.24 11.45
C LEU A 58 9.16 -6.80 11.98
N ALA A 59 8.22 -6.52 12.89
CA ALA A 59 8.02 -5.18 13.46
C ALA A 59 9.17 -4.72 14.37
N LEU A 60 9.91 -5.65 14.99
CA LEU A 60 11.11 -5.31 15.78
C LEU A 60 12.37 -5.15 14.93
N ALA A 61 12.46 -5.85 13.80
CA ALA A 61 13.63 -5.89 12.94
C ALA A 61 13.63 -4.79 11.86
N TYR A 62 12.46 -4.41 11.33
CA TYR A 62 12.31 -3.58 10.15
C TYR A 62 11.42 -2.37 10.41
N ASP A 63 11.77 -1.22 9.83
CA ASP A 63 10.97 0.01 9.90
C ASP A 63 9.89 0.06 8.82
N PHE A 64 9.98 -0.83 7.84
CA PHE A 64 8.92 -1.10 6.88
C PHE A 64 9.03 -2.52 6.32
N PHE A 65 7.90 -3.19 6.21
CA PHE A 65 7.76 -4.45 5.49
C PHE A 65 6.41 -4.48 4.78
N ALA A 66 6.36 -5.11 3.61
CA ALA A 66 5.10 -5.31 2.88
C ALA A 66 5.12 -6.70 2.25
N GLY A 67 3.94 -7.31 2.11
CA GLY A 67 3.83 -8.51 1.28
C GLY A 67 4.10 -8.24 -0.20
N ILE A 68 4.00 -9.28 -1.02
CA ILE A 68 4.03 -9.16 -2.48
C ILE A 68 2.74 -9.77 -3.04
N GLU A 69 2.04 -9.02 -3.89
CA GLU A 69 0.85 -9.49 -4.61
C GLU A 69 1.27 -10.39 -5.78
N TYR A 70 0.75 -11.61 -5.78
CA TYR A 70 0.78 -12.47 -6.97
C TYR A 70 -0.38 -12.08 -7.92
N PRO A 71 -0.23 -12.18 -9.26
CA PRO A 71 0.92 -12.62 -10.07
C PRO A 71 1.88 -11.49 -10.51
N TYR A 72 1.59 -10.24 -10.17
CA TYR A 72 2.27 -9.09 -10.77
C TYR A 72 3.47 -8.57 -9.98
N CYS A 73 3.78 -9.20 -8.84
CA CYS A 73 4.92 -8.89 -7.99
C CYS A 73 4.96 -7.45 -7.45
N PHE A 74 3.80 -6.81 -7.28
CA PHE A 74 3.71 -5.50 -6.64
C PHE A 74 3.78 -5.63 -5.12
N PRO A 75 4.31 -4.63 -4.38
CA PRO A 75 4.13 -4.58 -2.94
C PRO A 75 2.64 -4.64 -2.57
N CYS A 76 2.30 -5.55 -1.67
CA CYS A 76 0.96 -5.78 -1.15
C CYS A 76 0.54 -4.59 -0.29
N ASN A 77 -0.45 -3.84 -0.75
CA ASN A 77 -1.07 -2.79 0.05
C ASN A 77 -2.21 -3.34 0.93
N ALA A 78 -2.61 -4.59 0.74
CA ALA A 78 -3.55 -5.31 1.58
C ALA A 78 -2.90 -5.85 2.88
N MET A 79 -1.57 -5.92 2.96
CA MET A 79 -0.82 -6.19 4.19
C MET A 79 0.59 -5.59 4.16
N PHE A 80 0.84 -4.65 5.08
CA PHE A 80 2.16 -4.08 5.31
C PHE A 80 2.27 -3.48 6.72
N GLY A 81 3.48 -3.29 7.20
CA GLY A 81 3.77 -2.62 8.46
C GLY A 81 4.87 -1.58 8.30
N CYS A 82 4.81 -0.52 9.11
CA CYS A 82 5.84 0.51 9.12
C CYS A 82 5.87 1.30 10.44
N ARG A 83 6.98 1.98 10.70
CA ARG A 83 7.03 3.02 11.74
C ARG A 83 6.19 4.24 11.33
N ALA A 84 5.77 5.02 12.32
CA ALA A 84 5.14 6.32 12.06
C ALA A 84 6.07 7.23 11.23
N ALA A 85 5.45 8.03 10.37
CA ALA A 85 6.09 8.97 9.45
C ALA A 85 7.11 8.33 8.48
N HIS A 86 6.97 7.05 8.14
CA HIS A 86 7.89 6.37 7.22
C HIS A 86 7.87 7.02 5.81
N PRO A 87 9.04 7.21 5.14
CA PRO A 87 9.12 7.91 3.85
C PRO A 87 8.25 7.30 2.74
N VAL A 88 8.11 5.98 2.72
CA VAL A 88 7.25 5.27 1.75
C VAL A 88 5.79 5.70 1.91
N LEU A 89 5.29 5.83 3.14
CA LEU A 89 3.90 6.19 3.39
C LEU A 89 3.65 7.66 3.09
N LYS A 90 4.62 8.54 3.37
CA LYS A 90 4.58 9.92 2.90
C LYS A 90 4.43 9.96 1.37
N LYS A 91 5.24 9.17 0.67
CA LYS A 91 5.20 9.09 -0.80
C LYS A 91 3.89 8.48 -1.31
N ALA A 92 3.31 7.51 -0.60
CA ALA A 92 2.02 6.91 -0.95
C ALA A 92 0.91 7.95 -0.93
N LEU A 93 0.83 8.76 0.13
CA LEU A 93 -0.13 9.88 0.23
C LEU A 93 0.06 10.88 -0.92
N GLU A 94 1.31 11.27 -1.21
CA GLU A 94 1.63 12.18 -2.32
C GLU A 94 1.22 11.60 -3.70
N ILE A 95 1.41 10.30 -3.90
CA ILE A 95 1.10 9.61 -5.16
C ILE A 95 -0.41 9.46 -5.34
N VAL A 96 -1.14 9.09 -4.30
CA VAL A 96 -2.61 9.04 -4.33
C VAL A 96 -3.16 10.43 -4.67
N ALA A 97 -2.74 11.47 -3.95
CA ALA A 97 -3.18 12.84 -4.24
C ALA A 97 -2.85 13.29 -5.67
N ARG A 98 -1.65 12.95 -6.17
CA ARG A 98 -1.25 13.21 -7.56
C ARG A 98 -2.17 12.50 -8.56
N ASN A 99 -2.52 11.24 -8.29
CA ASN A 99 -3.31 10.41 -9.18
C ASN A 99 -4.76 10.92 -9.35
N TYR A 100 -5.31 11.54 -8.31
CA TYR A 100 -6.62 12.20 -8.37
C TYR A 100 -6.63 13.55 -9.11
N ASP A 101 -5.47 14.18 -9.33
CA ASP A 101 -5.38 15.44 -10.08
C ASP A 101 -5.20 15.13 -11.58
N PRO A 102 -6.20 15.38 -12.45
CA PRO A 102 -6.11 15.06 -13.87
C PRO A 102 -4.97 15.76 -14.61
N LYS A 103 -4.45 16.88 -14.07
CA LYS A 103 -3.32 17.62 -14.66
C LYS A 103 -1.97 17.02 -14.29
N ARG A 104 -1.91 16.21 -13.23
CA ARG A 104 -0.67 15.63 -12.68
C ARG A 104 -0.63 14.11 -12.77
N ALA A 105 -1.78 13.47 -12.91
CA ALA A 105 -1.92 12.03 -13.06
C ALA A 105 -1.18 11.55 -14.32
N PRO A 106 -0.31 10.54 -14.22
CA PRO A 106 0.31 9.92 -15.38
C PRO A 106 -0.73 9.31 -16.33
N ALA A 107 -0.38 9.24 -17.62
CA ALA A 107 -1.24 8.67 -18.67
C ALA A 107 -1.77 7.28 -18.30
N TYR A 108 -0.93 6.39 -17.76
CA TYR A 108 -1.36 5.02 -17.39
C TYR A 108 -2.48 4.97 -16.34
N VAL A 109 -2.58 5.97 -15.46
CA VAL A 109 -3.67 6.05 -14.47
C VAL A 109 -4.97 6.44 -15.18
N GLN A 110 -4.89 7.43 -16.07
CA GLN A 110 -6.03 7.95 -16.83
C GLN A 110 -6.52 6.96 -17.90
N ASP A 111 -5.60 6.24 -18.53
CA ASP A 111 -5.86 5.34 -19.64
C ASP A 111 -6.49 4.02 -19.17
N ALA A 112 -6.19 3.59 -17.93
CA ALA A 112 -6.85 2.45 -17.29
C ALA A 112 -8.37 2.60 -17.24
N PHE A 113 -8.87 3.84 -17.08
CA PHE A 113 -10.28 4.17 -17.09
C PHE A 113 -10.86 4.30 -18.52
N LYS A 114 -10.08 4.84 -19.46
CA LYS A 114 -10.58 5.15 -20.83
C LYS A 114 -10.79 3.92 -21.72
N TYR A 115 -10.11 2.80 -21.44
CA TYR A 115 -10.16 1.61 -22.30
C TYR A 115 -10.45 0.32 -21.52
N PRO A 116 -11.65 0.21 -20.92
CA PRO A 116 -11.96 -0.89 -20.01
C PRO A 116 -11.88 -2.28 -20.64
N GLY A 117 -12.14 -2.40 -21.95
CA GLY A 117 -12.05 -3.67 -22.69
C GLY A 117 -10.65 -4.09 -23.15
N LYS A 118 -9.62 -3.23 -23.06
CA LYS A 118 -8.23 -3.54 -23.50
C LYS A 118 -7.22 -3.56 -22.36
N HIS A 119 -7.48 -2.84 -21.28
CA HIS A 119 -6.51 -2.62 -20.20
C HIS A 119 -7.08 -2.91 -18.79
N GLY A 120 -8.08 -3.78 -18.65
CA GLY A 120 -8.54 -4.23 -17.31
C GLY A 120 -9.48 -3.28 -16.55
N GLY A 121 -9.91 -2.16 -17.15
CA GLY A 121 -11.03 -1.33 -16.70
C GLY A 121 -10.97 -0.81 -15.26
N GLU A 122 -12.12 -0.81 -14.59
CA GLU A 122 -12.27 -0.32 -13.21
C GLU A 122 -11.28 -0.96 -12.24
N LEU A 123 -10.95 -2.24 -12.44
CA LEU A 123 -9.96 -2.95 -11.64
C LEU A 123 -8.59 -2.30 -11.80
N LEU A 124 -8.07 -2.19 -13.04
CA LEU A 124 -6.76 -1.59 -13.25
C LEU A 124 -6.73 -0.11 -12.81
N HIS A 125 -7.85 0.59 -12.97
CA HIS A 125 -7.98 1.96 -12.48
C HIS A 125 -7.81 2.01 -10.96
N THR A 126 -8.51 1.18 -10.19
CA THR A 126 -8.33 1.07 -8.73
C THR A 126 -6.88 0.72 -8.38
N LEU A 127 -6.29 -0.29 -9.02
CA LEU A 127 -4.91 -0.71 -8.75
C LEU A 127 -3.90 0.44 -8.96
N SER A 128 -4.10 1.25 -10.00
CA SER A 128 -3.22 2.36 -10.42
C SER A 128 -3.47 3.67 -9.67
N LEU A 129 -4.71 3.92 -9.25
CA LEU A 129 -5.14 5.15 -8.59
C LEU A 129 -4.74 5.14 -7.11
N THR A 130 -5.14 4.10 -6.38
CA THR A 130 -4.96 3.98 -4.92
C THR A 130 -4.32 2.67 -4.49
N GLY A 131 -4.37 1.65 -5.35
CA GLY A 131 -4.02 0.28 -4.99
C GLY A 131 -2.51 -0.07 -5.06
N PRO A 132 -2.18 -1.36 -5.25
CA PRO A 132 -0.79 -1.84 -5.16
C PRO A 132 0.14 -1.29 -6.25
N ILE A 133 -0.37 -0.87 -7.42
CA ILE A 133 0.47 -0.21 -8.43
C ILE A 133 0.86 1.19 -7.95
N ALA A 134 -0.09 1.96 -7.41
CA ALA A 134 0.18 3.27 -6.81
C ALA A 134 1.20 3.13 -5.65
N PHE A 135 1.02 2.11 -4.82
CA PHE A 135 1.93 1.80 -3.71
C PHE A 135 3.34 1.42 -4.18
N GLY A 136 3.47 0.59 -5.21
CA GLY A 136 4.76 0.24 -5.81
C GLY A 136 5.49 1.45 -6.38
N VAL A 137 4.77 2.38 -7.04
CA VAL A 137 5.34 3.65 -7.51
C VAL A 137 5.81 4.51 -6.34
N ALA A 138 5.04 4.56 -5.25
CA ALA A 138 5.41 5.29 -4.05
C ALA A 138 6.67 4.72 -3.39
N LEU A 139 6.75 3.39 -3.25
CA LEU A 139 7.92 2.70 -2.74
C LEU A 139 9.17 3.02 -3.57
N LYS A 140 9.08 2.86 -4.90
CA LYS A 140 10.20 3.14 -5.80
C LYS A 140 10.63 4.60 -5.75
N LYS A 141 9.69 5.54 -5.71
CA LYS A 141 10.02 6.97 -5.61
C LYS A 141 10.63 7.35 -4.28
N ALA A 142 10.12 6.79 -3.18
CA ALA A 142 10.73 7.00 -1.88
C ALA A 142 12.20 6.56 -1.90
N PHE A 143 12.51 5.42 -2.54
CA PHE A 143 13.90 4.95 -2.67
C PHE A 143 14.75 5.90 -3.49
N LEU A 144 14.24 6.35 -4.64
CA LEU A 144 14.98 7.28 -5.49
C LEU A 144 15.23 8.63 -4.79
N ASP A 145 14.26 9.13 -4.03
CA ASP A 145 14.35 10.41 -3.31
C ASP A 145 15.31 10.34 -2.11
N MET A 146 15.46 9.17 -1.49
CA MET A 146 16.48 8.91 -0.46
C MET A 146 17.90 8.84 -1.05
N GLY A 147 18.02 8.85 -2.38
CA GLY A 147 19.28 8.65 -3.10
C GLY A 147 19.68 7.17 -3.16
N PRO A 148 20.83 6.85 -3.80
CA PRO A 148 21.49 5.57 -3.56
C PRO A 148 21.95 5.56 -2.10
N THR A 149 21.07 5.23 -1.16
CA THR A 149 21.45 5.04 0.23
C THR A 149 22.61 4.05 0.26
N GLU A 150 23.69 4.45 0.95
CA GLU A 150 24.63 3.52 1.57
C GLU A 150 23.82 2.35 2.11
N PHE A 151 24.01 1.16 1.54
CA PHE A 151 23.48 -0.05 2.14
C PHE A 151 24.11 -0.19 3.51
N GLY A 152 23.37 0.21 4.56
CA GLY A 152 23.76 0.04 5.94
C GLY A 152 25.06 0.75 6.32
N LEU A 153 24.97 2.01 6.76
CA LEU A 153 25.83 2.37 7.87
C LEU A 153 25.43 1.48 9.05
N PRO A 154 26.37 0.79 9.70
CA PRO A 154 26.07 0.05 10.91
C PRO A 154 25.46 1.00 11.96
N ILE A 155 24.66 0.42 12.86
CA ILE A 155 23.75 1.13 13.78
C ILE A 155 24.44 2.25 14.58
N ASP A 156 25.73 2.09 14.81
CA ASP A 156 26.65 2.96 15.54
C ASP A 156 27.22 4.13 14.71
N GLU A 157 27.11 4.07 13.38
CA GLU A 157 27.62 5.10 12.46
C GLU A 157 26.55 6.11 12.01
N GLN A 158 25.29 5.98 12.48
CA GLN A 158 24.20 6.87 12.10
C GLN A 158 24.06 8.08 13.06
N LEU A 159 24.44 9.26 12.57
CA LEU A 159 24.58 10.53 13.31
C LEU A 159 23.31 11.07 14.00
N ASP A 160 22.12 10.66 13.55
CA ASP A 160 20.83 11.14 14.09
C ASP A 160 20.10 10.07 14.93
N GLY A 161 20.67 8.87 15.07
CA GLY A 161 20.07 7.73 15.76
C GLY A 161 18.79 7.19 15.12
N ARG A 162 18.37 7.72 13.96
CA ARG A 162 17.13 7.36 13.26
C ARG A 162 17.45 6.44 12.10
N LYS A 163 17.35 5.16 12.42
CA LYS A 163 17.40 4.06 11.47
C LYS A 163 16.14 4.11 10.63
N ASP A 164 16.24 4.19 9.31
CA ASP A 164 15.32 3.45 8.45
C ASP A 164 15.92 2.04 8.33
N ARG A 165 15.68 1.20 9.35
CA ARG A 165 16.01 -0.22 9.33
C ARG A 165 15.31 -0.84 8.14
N ASN A 166 16.11 -1.22 7.15
CA ASN A 166 15.88 -2.27 6.16
C ASN A 166 14.41 -2.41 5.69
N ILE A 167 14.11 -1.93 4.50
CA ILE A 167 12.83 -2.26 3.86
C ILE A 167 12.87 -3.71 3.41
N LEU A 168 11.99 -4.54 3.97
CA LEU A 168 11.84 -5.95 3.58
C LEU A 168 10.61 -6.13 2.70
N LEU A 169 10.82 -6.65 1.50
CA LEU A 169 9.77 -7.24 0.67
C LEU A 169 10.03 -8.74 0.63
N PRO A 170 9.59 -9.53 1.63
CA PRO A 170 9.89 -10.96 1.67
C PRO A 170 9.24 -11.61 0.43
N PRO A 171 10.04 -12.14 -0.51
CA PRO A 171 9.52 -12.63 -1.78
C PRO A 171 8.48 -13.73 -1.61
N GLU A 172 8.49 -14.49 -0.51
CA GLU A 172 7.75 -15.74 -0.34
C GLU A 172 6.56 -15.66 0.64
N ALA A 173 6.27 -14.50 1.21
CA ALA A 173 5.41 -14.43 2.40
C ALA A 173 3.88 -14.55 2.15
N PHE A 174 3.39 -14.56 0.90
CA PHE A 174 1.94 -14.50 0.61
C PHE A 174 1.46 -15.34 -0.58
N TYR A 175 2.26 -16.27 -1.11
CA TYR A 175 1.84 -17.01 -2.30
C TYR A 175 0.66 -17.95 -2.05
N TRP A 176 -0.27 -17.91 -2.99
CA TRP A 176 -1.30 -18.92 -3.21
C TRP A 176 -0.77 -19.96 -4.18
N THR A 177 -0.55 -21.17 -3.68
CA THR A 177 -0.50 -22.37 -4.51
C THR A 177 -1.42 -23.41 -3.89
N GLN A 178 -2.17 -24.06 -4.77
CA GLN A 178 -3.23 -24.99 -4.44
C GLN A 178 -2.74 -26.10 -3.51
N GLY A 179 -3.28 -26.13 -2.29
CA GLY A 179 -3.20 -27.28 -1.40
C GLY A 179 -2.39 -27.03 -0.12
N MET A 180 -3.13 -26.69 0.93
CA MET A 180 -2.77 -26.98 2.33
C MET A 180 -1.56 -26.25 2.94
N GLY A 181 -1.59 -24.91 3.05
CA GLY A 181 -1.02 -24.15 4.19
C GLY A 181 0.28 -24.62 4.88
N LYS A 182 1.18 -25.29 4.15
CA LYS A 182 2.36 -26.02 4.65
C LYS A 182 3.55 -25.89 3.72
N GLU A 183 3.57 -24.90 2.84
CA GLU A 183 4.82 -24.48 2.20
C GLU A 183 5.53 -23.41 3.04
N PRO A 184 6.87 -23.46 3.12
CA PRO A 184 7.59 -22.93 4.27
C PRO A 184 8.01 -21.48 4.01
N SER A 185 7.10 -20.52 4.17
CA SER A 185 7.42 -19.12 4.59
C SER A 185 6.27 -18.10 4.56
N SER A 186 5.02 -18.45 4.28
CA SER A 186 3.94 -17.44 4.30
C SER A 186 3.57 -16.94 5.70
N PHE A 187 3.51 -15.63 5.91
CA PHE A 187 3.04 -14.99 7.16
C PHE A 187 1.51 -14.88 7.22
N GLY A 188 0.86 -14.97 6.06
CA GLY A 188 -0.57 -15.05 5.96
C GLY A 188 -1.04 -15.52 4.60
N TRP A 189 -2.33 -15.81 4.52
CA TRP A 189 -3.02 -16.19 3.31
C TRP A 189 -3.96 -15.06 2.89
N HIS A 190 -3.78 -14.52 1.68
CA HIS A 190 -4.70 -13.56 1.06
C HIS A 190 -5.75 -14.34 0.26
N ALA A 191 -7.00 -14.30 0.69
CA ALA A 191 -8.05 -15.13 0.11
C ALA A 191 -8.40 -14.76 -1.34
N PHE A 192 -8.05 -13.54 -1.80
CA PHE A 192 -8.54 -12.90 -3.03
C PHE A 192 -10.06 -13.11 -3.26
N SER A 193 -10.81 -13.36 -2.19
CA SER A 193 -12.26 -13.39 -2.23
C SER A 193 -12.68 -11.93 -2.25
N GLY A 194 -12.63 -11.30 -3.43
CA GLY A 194 -12.83 -9.88 -3.68
C GLY A 194 -14.20 -9.37 -3.21
N THR A 195 -14.39 -9.31 -1.89
CA THR A 195 -15.62 -8.87 -1.25
C THR A 195 -15.93 -7.43 -1.63
N TRP A 196 -14.91 -6.61 -1.92
CA TRP A 196 -15.08 -5.24 -2.43
C TRP A 196 -15.59 -5.14 -3.88
N PHE A 197 -15.55 -6.21 -4.68
CA PHE A 197 -16.23 -6.25 -5.99
C PHE A 197 -17.59 -6.95 -5.92
N ASN A 198 -17.95 -7.52 -4.78
CA ASN A 198 -19.21 -8.24 -4.65
C ASN A 198 -20.34 -7.23 -4.36
N PRO A 199 -21.30 -7.06 -5.29
CA PRO A 199 -22.39 -6.09 -5.12
C PRO A 199 -23.27 -6.37 -3.91
N ALA A 200 -23.26 -7.59 -3.36
CA ALA A 200 -23.99 -7.95 -2.15
C ALA A 200 -23.55 -7.14 -0.91
N PHE A 201 -22.34 -6.58 -0.92
CA PHE A 201 -21.84 -5.70 0.13
C PHE A 201 -22.00 -4.19 -0.20
N GLY A 202 -22.75 -3.87 -1.26
CA GLY A 202 -23.02 -2.48 -1.66
C GLY A 202 -21.82 -1.75 -2.27
N SER A 203 -20.73 -2.45 -2.58
CA SER A 203 -19.52 -1.88 -3.18
C SER A 203 -19.58 -1.88 -4.71
N ASN A 204 -19.08 -0.82 -5.34
CA ASN A 204 -19.00 -0.63 -6.80
C ASN A 204 -17.58 -0.74 -7.36
N GLY A 205 -16.61 -1.20 -6.56
CA GLY A 205 -15.19 -1.35 -6.94
C GLY A 205 -14.25 -0.55 -6.06
#